data_AF-A0AAD7KK96-F1
#
_entry.id   AF-A0AAD7KK96-F1
#
_cell.length_a   1.000
_cell.length_b   1.000
_cell.length_c   1.000
_cell.angle_alpha   90.00
_cell.angle_beta   90.00
_cell.angle_gamma   90.00
#
_symmetry.space_group_name_H-M   'P 1'
#
loop_
_entity.id
_entity.type
_entity.pdbx_description
1 polymer ?
#
loop_
_entity_poly.entity_id
_entity_poly.type
_entity_poly.pdbx_seq_one_letter_code
_entity_poly.pdbx_strand_id
1 'polypeptide(L)'
;FERYVDYALDVPMYFVYRKKKYIDCTGMTFRDFMAGELPCIPGELPTLNDWENHLTTIFPEVRLKRYLEMRGADGGPWRRLCALPAFWVGVLYDEVSLQSILDMTADWTQEEREMLRNKVPVSGLKTPFRDGLLRHVAEDVLKLAKDGLERRGFKESGFLNEVAEVVKTGVTPAEKLLELYHGKWEQSVDPVFEELLY
;
A
#
# COMPACT_ATOMS: atom_id res chain seq x y z
N PHE A 1 17.35 -1.57 9.17
CA PHE A 1 17.83 -1.56 7.76
C PHE A 1 18.44 -2.89 7.36
N GLU A 2 19.47 -3.39 8.07
CA GLU A 2 20.19 -4.64 7.75
C GLU A 2 19.28 -5.83 7.38
N ARG A 3 18.32 -6.21 8.23
CA ARG A 3 17.37 -7.30 7.93
C ARG A 3 16.60 -7.13 6.62
N TYR A 4 16.29 -5.89 6.21
CA TYR A 4 15.61 -5.63 4.94
C TYR A 4 16.58 -5.74 3.75
N VAL A 5 17.85 -5.39 3.96
CA VAL A 5 18.91 -5.62 2.97
C VAL A 5 19.09 -7.13 2.75
N ASP A 6 19.17 -7.93 3.81
CA ASP A 6 19.27 -9.40 3.69
C ASP A 6 18.08 -9.98 2.92
N TYR A 7 16.86 -9.59 3.29
CA TYR A 7 15.66 -9.97 2.55
C TYR A 7 15.76 -9.60 1.06
N ALA A 8 16.13 -8.34 0.75
CA ALA A 8 16.21 -7.89 -0.64
C ALA A 8 17.35 -8.57 -1.42
N LEU A 9 18.46 -8.93 -0.79
CA LEU A 9 19.55 -9.67 -1.44
C LEU A 9 19.09 -11.04 -1.97
N ASP A 10 18.16 -11.67 -1.27
CA ASP A 10 17.67 -13.02 -1.56
C ASP A 10 16.38 -13.05 -2.41
N VAL A 11 15.75 -11.89 -2.66
CA VAL A 11 14.67 -11.80 -3.64
C VAL A 11 15.22 -12.03 -5.05
N PRO A 12 14.60 -12.90 -5.87
CA PRO A 12 15.03 -13.12 -7.24
C PRO A 12 15.02 -11.83 -8.07
N MET A 13 16.08 -11.63 -8.85
CA MET A 13 16.22 -10.49 -9.75
C MET A 13 15.31 -10.64 -10.98
N TYR A 14 14.90 -9.52 -11.56
CA TYR A 14 14.26 -9.51 -12.88
C TYR A 14 15.28 -9.28 -14.00
N PHE A 15 16.13 -8.28 -13.83
CA PHE A 15 17.06 -7.87 -14.86
C PHE A 15 18.28 -7.15 -14.31
N VAL A 16 19.30 -7.03 -15.16
CA VAL A 16 20.35 -6.01 -15.05
C VAL A 16 20.31 -5.12 -16.28
N TYR A 17 20.43 -3.81 -16.09
CA TYR A 17 20.41 -2.85 -17.19
C TYR A 17 21.84 -2.49 -17.61
N ARG A 18 22.22 -2.87 -18.83
CA ARG A 18 23.55 -2.58 -19.41
C ARG A 18 23.39 -2.10 -20.84
N LYS A 19 24.17 -1.09 -21.22
CA LYS A 19 24.26 -0.59 -22.62
C LYS A 19 22.87 -0.41 -23.28
N LYS A 20 21.91 0.15 -22.53
CA LYS A 20 20.52 0.38 -22.94
C LYS A 20 19.69 -0.88 -23.23
N LYS A 21 20.06 -2.01 -22.63
CA LYS A 21 19.34 -3.28 -22.74
C LYS A 21 19.05 -3.84 -21.36
N TYR A 22 17.89 -4.47 -21.24
CA TYR A 22 17.52 -5.30 -20.10
C TYR A 22 18.07 -6.71 -20.36
N ILE A 23 18.97 -7.16 -19.50
CA ILE A 23 19.50 -8.51 -19.49
C ILE A 23 18.67 -9.31 -18.49
N ASP A 24 18.09 -10.42 -18.91
CA ASP A 24 17.30 -11.31 -18.06
C ASP A 24 18.18 -11.91 -16.95
N CYS A 25 17.73 -11.80 -15.70
CA CYS A 25 18.39 -12.36 -14.52
C CYS A 25 17.42 -13.18 -13.66
N THR A 26 16.31 -13.62 -14.24
CA THR A 26 15.31 -14.42 -13.53
C THR A 26 15.91 -15.71 -12.99
N GLY A 27 15.51 -16.08 -11.77
CA GLY A 27 16.06 -17.24 -11.05
C GLY A 27 17.43 -17.00 -10.40
N MET A 28 18.02 -15.81 -10.53
CA MET A 28 19.28 -15.42 -9.89
C MET A 28 19.02 -14.41 -8.76
N THR A 29 19.96 -14.26 -7.82
CA THR A 29 19.80 -13.33 -6.69
C THR A 29 20.77 -12.15 -6.78
N PHE A 30 20.44 -11.05 -6.09
CA PHE A 30 21.37 -9.92 -5.99
C PHE A 30 22.59 -10.29 -5.12
N ARG A 31 22.45 -11.27 -4.23
CA ARG A 31 23.57 -11.85 -3.48
C ARG A 31 24.61 -12.47 -4.42
N ASP A 32 24.19 -13.24 -5.42
CA ASP A 32 25.09 -13.80 -6.44
C ASP A 32 25.75 -12.69 -7.26
N PHE A 33 24.99 -11.62 -7.55
CA PHE A 33 25.55 -10.45 -8.23
C PHE A 33 26.65 -9.76 -7.42
N MET A 34 26.44 -9.56 -6.12
CA MET A 34 27.46 -9.02 -5.22
C MET A 34 28.74 -9.87 -5.18
N ALA A 35 28.62 -11.19 -5.43
CA ALA A 35 29.76 -12.11 -5.54
C ALA A 35 30.39 -12.15 -6.94
N GLY A 36 29.79 -11.51 -7.94
CA GLY A 36 30.23 -11.56 -9.34
C GLY A 36 29.86 -12.87 -10.05
N GLU A 37 28.90 -13.60 -9.52
CA GLU A 37 28.57 -14.97 -9.92
C GLU A 37 27.35 -15.07 -10.85
N LEU A 38 26.82 -13.93 -11.36
CA LEU A 38 25.71 -13.95 -12.31
C LEU A 38 26.11 -14.58 -13.65
N PRO A 39 25.49 -15.72 -14.06
CA PRO A 39 25.82 -16.37 -15.33
C PRO A 39 25.52 -15.52 -16.57
N CYS A 40 24.54 -14.63 -16.51
CA CYS A 40 24.14 -13.76 -17.63
C CYS A 40 25.10 -12.59 -17.87
N ILE A 41 25.93 -12.23 -16.89
CA ILE A 41 26.99 -11.22 -16.96
C ILE A 41 28.22 -11.63 -16.11
N PRO A 42 28.96 -12.67 -16.53
CA PRO A 42 29.98 -13.30 -15.68
C PRO A 42 31.07 -12.31 -15.22
N GLY A 43 31.35 -12.29 -13.92
CA GLY A 43 32.41 -11.48 -13.31
C GLY A 43 32.08 -9.99 -13.16
N GLU A 44 30.92 -9.52 -13.62
CA GLU A 44 30.48 -8.15 -13.34
C GLU A 44 30.00 -8.01 -11.89
N LEU A 45 30.32 -6.88 -11.26
CA LEU A 45 29.84 -6.51 -9.93
C LEU A 45 28.73 -5.44 -10.03
N PRO A 46 27.79 -5.39 -9.07
CA PRO A 46 26.69 -4.46 -9.08
C PRO A 46 27.14 -3.04 -8.80
N THR A 47 26.40 -2.09 -9.35
CA THR A 47 26.46 -0.66 -9.02
C THR A 47 25.32 -0.27 -8.08
N LEU A 48 25.38 0.93 -7.50
CA LEU A 48 24.24 1.49 -6.75
C LEU A 48 22.97 1.62 -7.60
N ASN A 49 23.10 1.84 -8.91
CA ASN A 49 21.95 1.88 -9.82
C ASN A 49 21.33 0.48 -9.99
N ASP A 50 22.14 -0.57 -9.99
CA ASP A 50 21.62 -1.95 -10.04
C ASP A 50 20.85 -2.28 -8.76
N TRP A 51 21.36 -1.84 -7.62
CA TRP A 51 20.65 -2.00 -6.34
C TRP A 51 19.32 -1.24 -6.32
N GLU A 52 19.30 0.01 -6.78
CA GLU A 52 18.08 0.82 -6.86
C GLU A 52 17.05 0.19 -7.82
N ASN A 53 17.51 -0.35 -8.96
CA ASN A 53 16.66 -1.09 -9.89
C ASN A 53 16.07 -2.34 -9.23
N HIS A 54 16.91 -3.14 -8.54
CA HIS A 54 16.48 -4.35 -7.84
C HIS A 54 15.46 -4.06 -6.74
N LEU A 55 15.69 -3.04 -5.89
CA LEU A 55 14.71 -2.63 -4.88
C LEU A 55 13.36 -2.21 -5.50
N THR A 56 13.34 -1.77 -6.75
CA THR A 56 12.12 -1.36 -7.46
C THR A 56 11.31 -2.57 -7.97
N THR A 57 11.88 -3.77 -8.00
CA THR A 57 11.20 -5.02 -8.41
C THR A 57 10.65 -5.84 -7.25
N ILE A 58 10.81 -5.36 -6.01
CA ILE A 58 10.20 -5.97 -4.83
C ILE A 58 8.82 -5.32 -4.60
N PHE A 59 7.77 -6.11 -4.34
CA PHE A 59 6.39 -5.60 -4.24
C PHE A 59 5.63 -6.06 -2.99
N PRO A 60 6.12 -5.77 -1.77
CA PRO A 60 5.35 -5.96 -0.54
C PRO A 60 4.21 -4.92 -0.42
N GLU A 61 3.34 -5.07 0.59
CA GLU A 61 2.30 -4.09 0.93
C GLU A 61 2.87 -2.71 1.33
N VAL A 62 4.04 -2.72 1.99
CA VAL A 62 4.83 -1.53 2.32
C VAL A 62 6.27 -1.77 1.89
N ARG A 63 6.79 -0.90 1.02
CA ARG A 63 8.15 -1.06 0.47
C ARG A 63 9.11 -0.04 1.07
N LEU A 64 10.31 -0.52 1.40
CA LEU A 64 11.40 0.33 1.85
C LEU A 64 12.43 0.51 0.73
N LYS A 65 12.76 1.77 0.48
CA LYS A 65 13.94 2.23 -0.29
C LYS A 65 14.68 3.26 0.56
N ARG A 66 15.03 4.41 -0.01
CA ARG A 66 15.43 5.60 0.76
C ARG A 66 14.24 6.30 1.43
N TYR A 67 13.04 5.83 1.15
CA TYR A 67 11.75 6.28 1.69
C TYR A 67 10.83 5.05 1.81
N LEU A 68 9.67 5.23 2.47
CA LEU A 68 8.63 4.21 2.55
C LEU A 68 7.54 4.47 1.50
N GLU A 69 7.03 3.40 0.90
CA GLU A 69 5.95 3.43 -0.07
C GLU A 69 4.77 2.61 0.44
N MET A 70 3.61 3.23 0.59
CA MET A 70 2.35 2.57 0.96
C MET A 70 1.66 2.09 -0.31
N ARG A 71 1.43 0.78 -0.47
CA ARG A 71 1.10 0.18 -1.77
C ARG A 71 -0.26 -0.52 -1.84
N GLY A 72 -1.03 -0.49 -0.76
CA GLY A 72 -2.26 -1.27 -0.61
C GLY A 72 -3.57 -0.59 -1.05
N ALA A 73 -3.52 0.52 -1.80
CA ALA A 73 -4.71 1.26 -2.20
C ALA A 73 -5.00 1.16 -3.70
N ASP A 74 -6.27 0.96 -4.05
CA ASP A 74 -6.76 1.01 -5.41
C ASP A 74 -6.68 2.43 -5.99
N GLY A 75 -6.58 2.51 -7.33
CA GLY A 75 -6.82 3.76 -8.04
C GLY A 75 -8.26 4.27 -7.87
N GLY A 76 -8.48 5.56 -8.10
CA GLY A 76 -9.81 6.14 -7.96
C GLY A 76 -9.89 7.60 -8.42
N PRO A 77 -11.08 8.21 -8.39
CA PRO A 77 -11.32 9.58 -8.81
C PRO A 77 -10.48 10.56 -7.97
N TRP A 78 -10.28 11.77 -8.50
CA TRP A 78 -9.32 12.76 -7.98
C TRP A 78 -9.41 13.01 -6.46
N ARG A 79 -10.61 13.02 -5.88
CA ARG A 79 -10.80 13.22 -4.43
C ARG A 79 -10.09 12.13 -3.61
N ARG A 80 -10.16 10.87 -4.07
CA ARG A 80 -9.47 9.73 -3.42
C ARG A 80 -7.97 9.73 -3.68
N LEU A 81 -7.53 10.24 -4.84
CA LEU A 81 -6.10 10.48 -5.10
C LEU A 81 -5.50 11.49 -4.10
N CYS A 82 -6.26 12.53 -3.73
CA CYS A 82 -5.83 13.49 -2.70
C CYS A 82 -5.97 12.92 -1.27
N ALA A 83 -6.98 12.08 -1.02
CA ALA A 83 -7.23 11.51 0.31
C ALA A 83 -6.17 10.49 0.73
N LEU A 84 -5.66 9.66 -0.18
CA LEU A 84 -4.65 8.63 0.12
C LEU A 84 -3.38 9.19 0.77
N PRO A 85 -2.67 10.19 0.19
CA PRO A 85 -1.49 10.76 0.83
C PRO A 85 -1.86 11.49 2.13
N ALA A 86 -3.00 12.18 2.18
CA ALA A 86 -3.45 12.85 3.40
C ALA A 86 -3.66 11.86 4.56
N PHE A 87 -4.22 10.68 4.28
CA PHE A 87 -4.43 9.63 5.27
C PHE A 87 -3.10 9.19 5.90
N TRP A 88 -2.12 8.83 5.08
CA TRP A 88 -0.82 8.38 5.57
C TRP A 88 0.01 9.49 6.23
N VAL A 89 -0.08 10.74 5.74
CA VAL A 89 0.55 11.88 6.41
C VAL A 89 -0.06 12.09 7.80
N GLY A 90 -1.38 12.04 7.92
CA GLY A 90 -2.07 12.18 9.20
C GLY A 90 -1.73 11.09 10.21
N VAL A 91 -1.50 9.86 9.73
CA VAL A 91 -1.12 8.73 10.57
C VAL A 91 0.37 8.75 10.97
N LEU A 92 1.27 9.01 10.01
CA LEU A 92 2.69 8.73 10.18
C LEU A 92 3.54 9.97 10.53
N TYR A 93 3.09 11.18 10.17
CA TYR A 93 3.90 12.41 10.29
C TYR A 93 3.52 13.27 11.50
N ASP A 94 2.84 12.66 12.47
CA ASP A 94 2.57 13.22 13.79
C ASP A 94 2.88 12.15 14.85
N GLU A 95 3.72 12.49 15.84
CA GLU A 95 4.22 11.52 16.82
C GLU A 95 3.11 10.93 17.69
N VAL A 96 2.09 11.73 18.02
CA VAL A 96 0.96 11.28 18.83
C VAL A 96 0.11 10.27 18.06
N SER A 97 -0.20 10.55 16.80
CA SER A 97 -0.93 9.63 15.92
C SER A 97 -0.14 8.35 15.67
N LEU A 98 1.16 8.46 15.38
CA LEU A 98 2.03 7.32 15.13
C LEU A 98 2.09 6.41 16.37
N GLN A 99 2.36 6.96 17.55
CA GLN A 99 2.41 6.18 18.78
C GLN A 99 1.07 5.53 19.10
N SER A 100 -0.04 6.25 18.91
CA SER A 100 -1.38 5.70 19.15
C SER A 100 -1.71 4.51 18.24
N ILE A 101 -1.27 4.55 16.98
CA ILE A 101 -1.42 3.43 16.04
C ILE A 101 -0.51 2.25 16.43
N LEU A 102 0.72 2.52 16.88
CA LEU A 102 1.61 1.47 17.39
C LEU A 102 0.98 0.78 18.61
N ASP A 103 0.44 1.54 19.55
CA ASP A 103 -0.21 1.00 20.75
C ASP A 103 -1.48 0.20 20.39
N MET A 104 -2.31 0.71 19.48
CA MET A 104 -3.52 0.03 18.99
C MET A 104 -3.23 -1.31 18.30
N THR A 105 -2.07 -1.43 17.65
CA THR A 105 -1.70 -2.62 16.87
C THR A 105 -0.65 -3.49 17.55
N ALA A 106 -0.23 -3.14 18.77
CA ALA A 106 0.88 -3.78 19.48
C ALA A 106 0.64 -5.26 19.78
N ASP A 107 -0.60 -5.66 20.03
CA ASP A 107 -1.00 -7.03 20.35
C ASP A 107 -1.51 -7.82 19.13
N TRP A 108 -1.46 -7.23 17.93
CA TRP A 108 -1.89 -7.94 16.73
C TRP A 108 -0.88 -9.04 16.38
N THR A 109 -1.37 -10.26 16.25
CA THR A 109 -0.56 -11.41 15.85
C THR A 109 -0.19 -11.35 14.36
N GLN A 110 0.79 -12.15 13.95
CA GLN A 110 1.14 -12.25 12.53
C GLN A 110 -0.02 -12.85 11.72
N GLU A 111 -0.71 -13.82 12.30
CA GLU A 111 -1.86 -14.51 11.74
C GLU A 111 -3.04 -13.56 11.57
N GLU A 112 -3.30 -12.67 12.54
CA GLU A 112 -4.34 -11.63 12.44
C GLU A 112 -4.04 -10.65 11.30
N ARG A 113 -2.80 -10.16 11.19
CA ARG A 113 -2.39 -9.24 10.10
C ARG A 113 -2.55 -9.90 8.73
N GLU A 114 -2.11 -11.15 8.59
CA GLU A 114 -2.23 -11.89 7.33
C GLU A 114 -3.69 -12.24 7.02
N MET A 115 -4.49 -12.56 8.04
CA MET A 115 -5.93 -12.78 7.88
C MET A 115 -6.61 -11.52 7.33
N LEU A 116 -6.35 -10.34 7.93
CA LEU A 116 -6.90 -9.07 7.44
C LEU A 116 -6.47 -8.81 6.00
N ARG A 117 -5.17 -8.96 5.69
CA ARG A 117 -4.65 -8.80 4.33
C ARG A 117 -5.40 -9.67 3.31
N ASN A 118 -5.69 -10.92 3.66
CA ASN A 118 -6.37 -11.87 2.76
C ASN A 118 -7.89 -11.68 2.70
N LYS A 119 -8.54 -11.15 3.75
CA LYS A 119 -10.00 -11.03 3.83
C LYS A 119 -10.52 -9.67 3.36
N VAL A 120 -9.78 -8.58 3.57
CA VAL A 120 -10.18 -7.23 3.13
C VAL A 120 -10.51 -7.15 1.64
N PRO A 121 -9.77 -7.81 0.71
CA PRO A 121 -10.13 -7.79 -0.71
C PRO A 121 -11.53 -8.32 -1.02
N VAL A 122 -12.12 -9.14 -0.13
CA VAL A 122 -13.45 -9.74 -0.31
C VAL A 122 -14.52 -8.99 0.48
N SER A 123 -14.28 -8.74 1.77
CA SER A 123 -15.30 -8.20 2.68
C SER A 123 -15.11 -6.74 3.08
N GLY A 124 -14.02 -6.09 2.64
CA GLY A 124 -13.74 -4.68 2.95
C GLY A 124 -13.83 -4.38 4.45
N LEU A 125 -14.52 -3.29 4.81
CA LEU A 125 -14.74 -2.90 6.21
C LEU A 125 -15.71 -3.81 6.97
N LYS A 126 -16.44 -4.70 6.27
CA LYS A 126 -17.31 -5.71 6.88
C LYS A 126 -16.54 -6.97 7.29
N THR A 127 -15.22 -7.00 7.12
CA THR A 127 -14.36 -8.10 7.59
C THR A 127 -14.45 -8.22 9.11
N PRO A 128 -14.84 -9.38 9.67
CA PRO A 128 -14.81 -9.59 11.12
C PRO A 128 -13.39 -9.51 11.67
N PHE A 129 -13.22 -8.81 12.79
CA PHE A 129 -11.95 -8.69 13.48
C PHE A 129 -12.17 -8.60 14.99
N ARG A 130 -11.65 -9.59 15.73
CA ARG A 130 -11.82 -9.75 17.18
C ARG A 130 -13.30 -9.68 17.59
N ASP A 131 -13.68 -8.72 18.42
CA ASP A 131 -15.01 -8.51 18.97
C ASP A 131 -15.93 -7.67 18.07
N GLY A 132 -15.48 -7.29 16.88
CA GLY A 132 -16.26 -6.46 15.96
C GLY A 132 -15.89 -6.64 14.48
N LEU A 133 -15.97 -5.53 13.76
CA LEU A 133 -15.63 -5.45 12.34
C LEU A 133 -14.41 -4.55 12.16
N LEU A 134 -13.67 -4.75 11.06
CA LEU A 134 -12.56 -3.88 10.67
C LEU A 134 -13.00 -2.41 10.54
N ARG A 135 -14.28 -2.16 10.24
CA ARG A 135 -14.89 -0.83 10.29
C ARG A 135 -14.64 -0.11 11.62
N HIS A 136 -14.77 -0.78 12.76
CA HIS A 136 -14.58 -0.14 14.08
C HIS A 136 -13.13 0.31 14.27
N VAL A 137 -12.17 -0.53 13.85
CA VAL A 137 -10.75 -0.13 13.80
C VAL A 137 -10.55 1.05 12.85
N ALA A 138 -11.19 1.04 11.68
CA ALA A 138 -11.08 2.13 10.72
C ALA A 138 -11.65 3.46 11.24
N GLU A 139 -12.68 3.43 12.10
CA GLU A 139 -13.22 4.62 12.79
C GLU A 139 -12.15 5.28 13.68
N ASP A 140 -11.45 4.47 14.48
CA ASP A 140 -10.37 4.97 15.35
C ASP A 140 -9.14 5.44 14.55
N VAL A 141 -8.73 4.67 13.53
CA VAL A 141 -7.58 5.03 12.68
C VAL A 141 -7.86 6.31 11.89
N LEU A 142 -9.07 6.49 11.36
CA LEU A 142 -9.44 7.71 10.65
C LEU A 142 -9.45 8.93 11.58
N LYS A 143 -9.91 8.75 12.82
CA LYS A 143 -9.86 9.81 13.83
C LYS A 143 -8.41 10.23 14.09
N LEU A 144 -7.50 9.26 14.29
CA LEU A 144 -6.07 9.53 14.48
C LEU A 144 -5.42 10.21 13.26
N ALA A 145 -5.76 9.77 12.05
CA ALA A 145 -5.30 10.41 10.82
C ALA A 145 -5.74 11.88 10.76
N LYS A 146 -7.01 12.16 11.07
CA LYS A 146 -7.55 13.52 11.08
C LYS A 146 -6.88 14.38 12.15
N ASP A 147 -6.72 13.85 13.36
CA ASP A 147 -6.07 14.54 14.47
C ASP A 147 -4.62 14.91 14.15
N GLY A 148 -3.87 14.02 13.48
CA GLY A 148 -2.50 14.30 13.03
C GLY A 148 -2.43 15.42 11.99
N LEU A 149 -3.37 15.46 11.03
CA LEU A 149 -3.47 16.57 10.07
C LEU A 149 -3.85 17.90 10.73
N GLU A 150 -4.73 17.88 11.75
CA GLU A 150 -5.06 19.08 12.51
C GLU A 150 -3.85 19.61 13.30
N ARG A 151 -3.08 18.72 13.96
CA ARG A 151 -1.86 19.10 14.70
C ARG A 151 -0.77 19.71 13.82
N ARG A 152 -0.69 19.29 12.54
CA ARG A 152 0.20 19.92 11.56
C ARG A 152 -0.16 21.37 11.24
N GLY A 153 -1.41 21.79 11.45
CA GLY A 153 -1.82 23.20 11.35
C GLY A 153 -2.00 23.76 9.92
N PHE A 154 -1.93 22.93 8.88
CA PHE A 154 -2.04 23.36 7.47
C PHE A 154 -3.46 23.35 6.91
N LYS A 155 -4.48 23.03 7.73
CA LYS A 155 -5.89 22.88 7.32
C LYS A 155 -6.11 21.81 6.24
N GLU A 156 -5.38 20.70 6.36
CA GLU A 156 -5.36 19.58 5.39
C GLU A 156 -6.42 18.50 5.69
N SER A 157 -7.08 18.54 6.86
CA SER A 157 -8.02 17.50 7.31
C SER A 157 -9.22 17.30 6.39
N GLY A 158 -9.60 18.33 5.62
CA GLY A 158 -10.69 18.25 4.64
C GLY A 158 -10.43 17.26 3.50
N PHE A 159 -9.17 16.89 3.23
CA PHE A 159 -8.85 15.83 2.25
C PHE A 159 -9.38 14.45 2.66
N LEU A 160 -9.65 14.24 3.96
CA LEU A 160 -10.18 12.96 4.47
C LEU A 160 -11.71 12.85 4.39
N ASN A 161 -12.43 13.88 3.94
CA ASN A 161 -13.90 13.89 3.93
C ASN A 161 -14.49 12.72 3.11
N GLU A 162 -13.86 12.37 1.99
CA GLU A 162 -14.33 11.29 1.11
C GLU A 162 -14.25 9.92 1.81
N VAL A 163 -13.13 9.65 2.48
CA VAL A 163 -12.93 8.37 3.20
C VAL A 163 -13.70 8.33 4.52
N ALA A 164 -14.04 9.49 5.09
CA ALA A 164 -14.86 9.57 6.30
C ALA A 164 -16.26 9.01 6.10
N GLU A 165 -16.89 9.26 4.94
CA GLU A 165 -18.21 8.68 4.65
C GLU A 165 -18.13 7.16 4.45
N VAL A 166 -17.05 6.66 3.85
CA VAL A 166 -16.80 5.20 3.70
C VAL A 166 -16.69 4.53 5.06
N VAL A 167 -15.90 5.09 5.96
CA VAL A 167 -15.72 4.55 7.32
C VAL A 167 -17.03 4.61 8.11
N LYS A 168 -17.73 5.75 8.06
CA LYS A 168 -19.01 5.96 8.76
C LYS A 168 -20.12 5.01 8.30
N THR A 169 -20.16 4.66 7.01
CA THR A 169 -21.18 3.75 6.45
C THR A 169 -20.74 2.30 6.47
N GLY A 170 -19.43 2.02 6.45
CA GLY A 170 -18.89 0.68 6.20
C GLY A 170 -19.13 0.19 4.78
N VAL A 171 -19.45 1.09 3.85
CA VAL A 171 -19.69 0.80 2.43
C VAL A 171 -18.51 1.31 1.63
N THR A 172 -17.74 0.38 1.08
CA THR A 172 -16.58 0.68 0.24
C THR A 172 -17.00 1.29 -1.10
N PRO A 173 -16.09 2.00 -1.79
CA PRO A 173 -16.38 2.49 -3.14
C PRO A 173 -16.75 1.37 -4.12
N ALA A 174 -16.16 0.18 -3.98
CA ALA A 174 -16.50 -0.98 -4.80
C ALA A 174 -17.95 -1.44 -4.58
N GLU A 175 -18.42 -1.44 -3.33
CA GLU A 175 -19.81 -1.79 -3.01
C GLU A 175 -20.80 -0.77 -3.59
N LYS A 176 -20.48 0.53 -3.57
CA LYS A 176 -21.29 1.55 -4.26
C LYS A 176 -21.40 1.30 -5.76
N LEU A 177 -20.30 0.88 -6.41
CA LEU A 177 -20.33 0.53 -7.83
C LEU A 177 -21.14 -0.74 -8.09
N LEU A 178 -21.10 -1.73 -7.20
CA LEU A 178 -21.93 -2.93 -7.30
C LEU A 178 -23.42 -2.61 -7.13
N GLU A 179 -23.79 -1.68 -6.23
CA GLU A 179 -25.16 -1.19 -6.10
C GLU A 179 -25.64 -0.51 -7.39
N LEU A 180 -24.80 0.32 -8.02
CA LEU A 180 -25.10 0.93 -9.32
C LEU A 180 -25.23 -0.12 -10.43
N TYR A 181 -24.30 -1.07 -10.49
CA TYR A 181 -24.29 -2.18 -11.44
C TYR A 181 -25.57 -3.01 -11.36
N HIS A 182 -25.96 -3.46 -10.17
CA HIS A 182 -27.16 -4.27 -9.98
C HIS A 182 -28.46 -3.46 -10.03
N GLY A 183 -28.38 -2.13 -9.88
CA GLY A 183 -29.50 -1.21 -9.94
C GLY A 183 -29.54 -0.44 -11.25
N LYS A 184 -29.16 0.84 -11.19
CA LYS A 184 -29.32 1.83 -12.28
C LYS A 184 -28.68 1.41 -13.60
N TRP A 185 -27.61 0.62 -13.57
CA TRP A 185 -26.88 0.22 -14.77
C TRP A 185 -27.33 -1.11 -15.36
N GLU A 186 -28.33 -1.77 -14.76
CA GLU A 186 -28.96 -2.98 -15.30
C GLU A 186 -27.95 -4.07 -15.69
N GLN A 187 -26.97 -4.31 -14.82
CA GLN A 187 -25.88 -5.29 -15.02
C GLN A 187 -24.96 -4.97 -16.22
N SER A 188 -24.90 -3.71 -16.65
CA SER A 188 -23.87 -3.21 -17.55
C SER A 188 -22.75 -2.51 -16.78
N VAL A 189 -21.51 -2.73 -17.21
CA VAL A 189 -20.34 -2.00 -16.70
C VAL A 189 -20.03 -0.75 -17.51
N ASP A 190 -20.59 -0.58 -18.71
CA ASP A 190 -20.28 0.56 -19.60
C ASP A 190 -20.46 1.94 -18.93
N PRO A 191 -21.48 2.17 -18.07
CA PRO A 191 -21.63 3.46 -17.39
C PRO A 191 -20.48 3.81 -16.43
N VAL A 192 -19.65 2.84 -16.01
CA VAL A 192 -18.48 3.13 -15.14
C VAL A 192 -17.46 4.04 -15.83
N PHE A 193 -17.40 4.00 -17.17
CA PHE A 193 -16.51 4.84 -17.99
C PHE A 193 -16.96 6.31 -18.03
N GLU A 194 -18.20 6.60 -17.62
CA GLU A 194 -18.70 7.97 -17.41
C GLU A 194 -18.65 8.34 -15.93
N GLU A 195 -19.09 7.44 -15.03
CA GLU A 195 -19.15 7.68 -13.58
C GLU A 195 -17.77 7.95 -12.95
N LEU A 196 -16.73 7.24 -13.41
CA LEU A 196 -15.35 7.38 -12.91
C LEU A 196 -14.41 8.09 -13.89
N LEU A 197 -14.96 8.83 -14.86
CA LEU A 197 -14.17 9.63 -15.79
C LEU A 197 -13.42 10.75 -15.05
N TYR A 198 -12.14 10.97 -15.40
CA TYR A 198 -11.28 12.00 -14.80
C TYR A 198 -11.50 13.39 -15.38
#